data_AF-A0A554LW97-F1
#
_entry.id   AF-A0A554LW97-F1
#
_cell.length_a   1.000
_cell.length_b   1.000
_cell.length_c   1.000
_cell.angle_alpha   90.00
_cell.angle_beta   90.00
_cell.angle_gamma   90.00
#
_symmetry.space_group_name_H-M   'P 1'
#
loop_
_entity.id
_entity.type
_entity.pdbx_description
1 polymer ?
#
loop_
_entity_poly.entity_id
_entity_poly.type
_entity_poly.pdbx_seq_one_letter_code
_entity_poly.pdbx_strand_id
1 'polypeptide(L)'
;MLTELGIAGETVNPSPARTVDELIGIGIDKGYSTIVAAGNDHHLNKTFSAFANVSKNLPTAGQKTVLGFIPINPGGAMIDTLGYGQDLTVSLANLKFRKIRDFNVMTIEPNKHFLSQIQMSVARPIKLVGEINNFKIEAMATDLVLNSQMVLKLYNSHIGNNWLRRSC
;
A
#
# COMPACT_ATOMS: atom_id res chain seq x y z
N MET A 1 -26.71 -4.29 -1.14
CA MET A 1 -26.01 -3.58 -0.04
C MET A 1 -25.01 -4.51 0.68
N LEU A 2 -23.97 -4.00 1.37
CA LEU A 2 -23.04 -4.82 2.18
C LEU A 2 -23.75 -5.66 3.26
N THR A 3 -24.88 -5.16 3.76
CA THR A 3 -25.78 -5.86 4.69
C THR A 3 -26.35 -7.16 4.11
N GLU A 4 -26.59 -7.23 2.80
CA GLU A 4 -27.05 -8.46 2.12
C GLU A 4 -25.95 -9.54 2.06
N LEU A 5 -24.69 -9.14 2.26
CA LEU A 5 -23.55 -10.05 2.35
C LEU A 5 -23.25 -10.49 3.79
N GLY A 6 -24.09 -10.12 4.76
CA GLY A 6 -23.89 -10.38 6.18
C GLY A 6 -22.83 -9.49 6.83
N ILE A 7 -22.46 -8.39 6.16
CA ILE A 7 -21.50 -7.41 6.67
C ILE A 7 -22.31 -6.29 7.33
N ALA A 8 -22.46 -6.37 8.65
CA ALA A 8 -23.01 -5.29 9.46
C ALA A 8 -21.90 -4.26 9.76
N GLY A 9 -22.18 -2.98 9.56
CA GLY A 9 -21.20 -1.93 9.77
C GLY A 9 -21.76 -0.52 9.59
N GLU A 10 -20.93 0.45 9.89
CA GLU A 10 -21.21 1.88 9.70
C GLU A 10 -20.53 2.35 8.41
N THR A 11 -21.26 3.10 7.59
CA THR A 11 -20.69 3.76 6.40
C THR A 11 -20.34 5.19 6.76
N VAL A 12 -19.08 5.57 6.59
CA VAL A 12 -18.59 6.93 6.82
C VAL A 12 -17.85 7.43 5.59
N ASN A 13 -17.95 8.74 5.33
CA ASN A 13 -17.21 9.39 4.26
C ASN A 13 -16.19 10.36 4.87
N PRO A 14 -14.92 10.34 4.44
CA PRO A 14 -13.94 11.33 4.86
C PRO A 14 -14.31 12.72 4.33
N SER A 15 -13.99 13.74 5.10
CA SER A 15 -14.21 15.15 4.75
C SER A 15 -13.06 16.00 5.29
N PRO A 16 -12.93 17.28 4.91
CA PRO A 16 -11.95 18.17 5.53
C PRO A 16 -12.06 18.25 7.07
N ALA A 17 -13.25 18.04 7.62
CA ALA A 17 -13.51 18.05 9.05
C ALA A 17 -13.34 16.69 9.75
N ARG A 18 -13.22 15.59 8.98
CA ARG A 18 -13.00 14.23 9.49
C ARG A 18 -12.09 13.46 8.56
N THR A 19 -10.85 13.32 8.97
CA THR A 19 -9.81 12.66 8.20
C THR A 19 -9.98 11.14 8.18
N VAL A 20 -9.30 10.49 7.24
CA VAL A 20 -9.30 9.03 7.13
C VAL A 20 -8.71 8.38 8.38
N ASP A 21 -7.62 8.94 8.90
CA ASP A 21 -6.95 8.49 10.12
C ASP A 21 -7.87 8.52 11.34
N GLU A 22 -8.61 9.62 11.54
CA GLU A 22 -9.58 9.73 12.64
C GLU A 22 -10.72 8.72 12.51
N LEU A 23 -11.27 8.53 11.31
CA LEU A 23 -12.36 7.59 11.08
C LEU A 23 -11.93 6.14 11.34
N ILE A 24 -10.70 5.79 10.95
CA ILE A 24 -10.13 4.47 11.24
C ILE A 24 -9.92 4.29 12.74
N GLY A 25 -9.35 5.30 13.41
CA GLY A 25 -9.16 5.28 14.88
C GLY A 25 -10.48 5.04 15.61
N ILE A 26 -11.52 5.81 15.28
CA ILE A 26 -12.86 5.62 15.86
C ILE A 26 -13.39 4.20 15.61
N GLY A 27 -13.20 3.66 14.41
CA GLY A 27 -13.66 2.30 14.09
C GLY A 27 -12.94 1.21 14.91
N ILE A 28 -11.64 1.38 15.09
CA ILE A 28 -10.82 0.50 15.92
C ILE A 28 -11.23 0.62 17.40
N ASP A 29 -11.39 1.83 17.93
CA ASP A 29 -11.80 2.08 19.31
C ASP A 29 -13.19 1.54 19.62
N LYS A 30 -14.11 1.59 18.63
CA LYS A 30 -15.43 0.96 18.70
C LYS A 30 -15.38 -0.59 18.68
N GLY A 31 -14.20 -1.17 18.44
CA GLY A 31 -14.00 -2.62 18.39
C GLY A 31 -14.41 -3.27 17.07
N TYR A 32 -14.43 -2.53 15.95
CA TYR A 32 -14.70 -3.15 14.66
C TYR A 32 -13.58 -4.12 14.26
N SER A 33 -13.98 -5.33 13.88
CA SER A 33 -13.06 -6.38 13.43
C SER A 33 -12.55 -6.14 12.01
N THR A 34 -13.22 -5.28 11.23
CA THR A 34 -12.93 -5.08 9.81
C THR A 34 -13.21 -3.65 9.42
N ILE A 35 -12.21 -2.98 8.88
CA ILE A 35 -12.33 -1.68 8.23
C ILE A 35 -12.35 -1.94 6.72
N VAL A 36 -13.29 -1.33 5.99
CA VAL A 36 -13.39 -1.49 4.53
C VAL A 36 -13.21 -0.14 3.86
N ALA A 37 -12.21 -0.05 2.99
CA ALA A 37 -11.96 1.13 2.16
C ALA A 37 -12.62 0.94 0.80
N ALA A 38 -13.49 1.87 0.38
CA ALA A 38 -14.09 1.85 -0.95
C ALA A 38 -13.62 3.07 -1.75
N GLY A 39 -12.94 2.85 -2.89
CA GLY A 39 -12.38 3.96 -3.65
C GLY A 39 -11.46 3.56 -4.80
N ASN A 40 -10.73 4.54 -5.33
CA ASN A 40 -9.66 4.35 -6.30
C ASN A 40 -8.31 4.11 -5.61
N ASP A 41 -7.27 3.74 -6.35
CA ASP A 41 -5.92 3.48 -5.82
C ASP A 41 -5.40 4.54 -4.86
N HIS A 42 -5.61 5.83 -5.17
CA HIS A 42 -5.18 6.92 -4.30
C HIS A 42 -5.87 6.87 -2.93
N HIS A 43 -7.20 6.69 -2.91
CA HIS A 43 -7.96 6.57 -1.68
C HIS A 43 -7.60 5.30 -0.91
N LEU A 44 -7.49 4.15 -1.60
CA LEU A 44 -7.13 2.89 -0.97
C LEU A 44 -5.73 2.95 -0.34
N ASN A 45 -4.74 3.54 -1.02
CA ASN A 45 -3.38 3.68 -0.48
C ASN A 45 -3.32 4.64 0.72
N LYS A 46 -4.11 5.72 0.69
CA LYS A 46 -4.25 6.63 1.84
C LYS A 46 -4.84 5.91 3.05
N THR A 47 -5.95 5.19 2.85
CA THR A 47 -6.62 4.43 3.90
C THR A 47 -5.74 3.31 4.44
N PHE A 48 -4.99 2.63 3.57
CA PHE A 48 -4.00 1.65 3.97
C PHE A 48 -2.89 2.27 4.83
N SER A 49 -2.32 3.40 4.41
CA SER A 49 -1.27 4.08 5.18
C SER A 49 -1.78 4.50 6.56
N ALA A 50 -2.96 5.09 6.62
CA ALA A 50 -3.61 5.49 7.86
C ALA A 50 -3.88 4.27 8.77
N PHE A 51 -4.41 3.18 8.21
CA PHE A 51 -4.63 1.93 8.94
C PHE A 51 -3.33 1.37 9.52
N ALA A 52 -2.26 1.31 8.72
CA ALA A 52 -0.95 0.84 9.17
C ALA A 52 -0.37 1.73 10.29
N ASN A 53 -0.62 3.04 10.27
CA ASN A 53 -0.15 3.96 11.31
C ASN A 53 -0.92 3.79 12.62
N VAL A 54 -2.24 3.74 12.54
CA VAL A 54 -3.10 3.59 13.74
C VAL A 54 -2.90 2.21 14.36
N SER A 55 -2.80 1.16 13.54
CA SER A 55 -2.69 -0.23 14.02
C SER A 55 -1.34 -0.55 14.65
N LYS A 56 -0.26 0.18 14.32
CA LYS A 56 1.06 0.02 14.96
C LYS A 56 1.05 0.30 16.45
N ASN A 57 0.12 1.14 16.92
CA ASN A 57 0.01 1.54 18.32
C ASN A 57 -0.99 0.67 19.11
N LEU A 58 -1.60 -0.33 18.47
CA LEU A 58 -2.54 -1.22 19.15
C LEU A 58 -1.79 -2.30 19.96
N PRO A 59 -2.23 -2.59 21.19
CA PRO A 59 -1.69 -3.71 21.95
C PRO A 59 -1.94 -5.01 21.17
N THR A 60 -0.86 -5.75 20.93
CA THR A 60 -0.80 -6.99 20.12
C THR A 60 -1.69 -8.12 20.69
N ALA A 61 -2.25 -7.93 21.88
CA ALA A 61 -3.06 -8.90 22.60
C ALA A 61 -4.56 -8.67 22.33
N GLY A 62 -5.08 -9.26 21.26
CA GLY A 62 -6.49 -9.68 21.20
C GLY A 62 -7.36 -9.05 20.10
N GLN A 63 -7.04 -7.86 19.57
CA GLN A 63 -7.79 -7.24 18.47
C GLN A 63 -7.01 -7.32 17.16
N LYS A 64 -7.29 -8.36 16.36
CA LYS A 64 -6.89 -8.39 14.96
C LYS A 64 -7.96 -7.70 14.12
N THR A 65 -7.88 -6.36 14.03
CA THR A 65 -8.64 -5.64 13.01
C THR A 65 -7.98 -5.89 11.65
N VAL A 66 -8.79 -6.21 10.64
CA VAL A 66 -8.31 -6.41 9.26
C VAL A 66 -8.78 -5.27 8.36
N LEU A 67 -8.00 -4.99 7.32
CA LEU A 67 -8.36 -4.02 6.29
C LEU A 67 -8.85 -4.74 5.04
N GLY A 68 -10.02 -4.35 4.55
CA GLY A 68 -10.60 -4.78 3.29
C GLY A 68 -10.67 -3.64 2.28
N PHE A 69 -10.71 -3.99 0.99
CA PHE A 69 -10.77 -3.03 -0.10
C PHE A 69 -11.94 -3.33 -1.05
N ILE A 70 -12.60 -2.28 -1.52
CA ILE A 70 -13.62 -2.30 -2.58
C ILE A 70 -13.19 -1.29 -3.65
N PRO A 71 -12.62 -1.75 -4.78
CA PRO A 71 -12.26 -0.84 -5.85
C PRO A 71 -13.52 -0.30 -6.54
N ILE A 72 -13.66 1.02 -6.62
CA ILE A 72 -14.79 1.67 -7.33
C ILE A 72 -14.45 1.89 -8.81
N ASN A 73 -13.18 2.10 -9.13
CA ASN A 73 -12.67 2.06 -10.50
C ASN A 73 -11.58 0.98 -10.56
N PRO A 74 -11.89 -0.18 -11.16
CA PRO A 74 -10.92 -1.24 -11.33
C PRO A 74 -9.91 -0.77 -12.39
N GLY A 75 -8.67 -0.53 -11.95
CA GLY A 75 -7.61 0.06 -12.76
C GLY A 75 -6.61 0.76 -11.86
N GLY A 76 -5.50 0.09 -11.56
CA GLY A 76 -4.50 0.62 -10.65
C GLY A 76 -3.52 -0.42 -10.14
N ALA A 77 -2.28 0.02 -9.94
CA ALA A 77 -1.19 -0.84 -9.50
C ALA A 77 -1.45 -1.48 -8.14
N MET A 78 -2.20 -0.83 -7.25
CA MET A 78 -2.54 -1.38 -5.93
C MET A 78 -3.53 -2.53 -6.03
N ILE A 79 -4.58 -2.38 -6.84
CA ILE A 79 -5.59 -3.42 -7.08
C ILE A 79 -4.93 -4.66 -7.70
N ASP A 80 -4.09 -4.44 -8.72
CA ASP A 80 -3.34 -5.51 -9.39
C ASP A 80 -2.38 -6.23 -8.43
N THR A 81 -1.65 -5.48 -7.59
CA THR A 81 -0.71 -6.04 -6.61
C THR A 81 -1.43 -6.89 -5.56
N LEU A 82 -2.61 -6.46 -5.12
CA LEU A 82 -3.39 -7.18 -4.13
C LEU A 82 -4.14 -8.38 -4.73
N GLY A 83 -4.18 -8.49 -6.05
CA GLY A 83 -4.89 -9.55 -6.77
C GLY A 83 -6.41 -9.47 -6.59
N TYR A 84 -6.94 -8.29 -6.25
CA TYR A 84 -8.38 -8.07 -6.30
C TYR A 84 -8.77 -8.01 -7.78
N GLY A 85 -9.67 -8.90 -8.18
CA GLY A 85 -10.17 -8.90 -9.54
C GLY A 85 -10.76 -7.53 -9.90
N GLN A 86 -10.68 -7.17 -11.17
CA GLN A 86 -11.29 -5.96 -11.72
C GLN A 86 -12.83 -5.97 -11.60
N ASP A 87 -13.41 -7.07 -11.12
CA ASP A 87 -14.83 -7.26 -10.85
C ASP A 87 -15.17 -7.01 -9.38
N LEU A 88 -16.09 -6.07 -9.16
CA LEU A 88 -16.67 -5.73 -7.87
C LEU A 88 -17.22 -6.97 -7.14
N THR A 89 -17.82 -7.91 -7.87
CA THR A 89 -18.41 -9.15 -7.33
C THR A 89 -17.36 -10.01 -6.63
N VAL A 90 -16.15 -10.10 -7.21
CA VAL A 90 -15.03 -10.86 -6.63
C VAL A 90 -14.55 -10.21 -5.34
N SER A 91 -14.46 -8.88 -5.32
CA SER A 91 -14.06 -8.11 -4.13
C SER A 91 -15.07 -8.29 -2.98
N LEU A 92 -16.37 -8.23 -3.28
CA LEU A 92 -17.44 -8.47 -2.33
C LEU A 92 -17.45 -9.91 -1.80
N ALA A 93 -17.19 -10.89 -2.66
CA ALA A 93 -17.06 -12.29 -2.24
C ALA A 93 -15.86 -12.50 -1.31
N ASN A 94 -14.70 -11.89 -1.62
CA ASN A 94 -13.51 -11.98 -0.78
C ASN A 94 -13.74 -11.38 0.61
N LEU A 95 -14.49 -10.27 0.70
CA LEU A 95 -14.92 -9.69 1.98
C LEU A 95 -15.84 -10.62 2.75
N LYS A 96 -16.88 -11.17 2.09
CA LYS A 96 -17.83 -12.11 2.70
C LYS A 96 -17.14 -13.35 3.29
N PHE A 97 -16.19 -13.93 2.56
CA PHE A 97 -15.48 -15.14 2.98
C PHE A 97 -14.25 -14.86 3.87
N ARG A 98 -13.99 -13.59 4.23
CA ARG A 98 -12.83 -13.18 5.06
C ARG A 98 -11.53 -13.86 4.61
N LYS A 99 -11.22 -13.80 3.31
CA LYS A 99 -9.95 -14.32 2.78
C LYS A 99 -8.81 -13.40 3.21
N ILE A 100 -8.24 -13.66 4.38
CA ILE A 100 -7.16 -12.86 4.97
C ILE A 100 -5.81 -13.30 4.38
N ARG A 101 -4.98 -12.33 4.06
CA ARG A 101 -3.58 -12.52 3.63
C ARG A 101 -2.71 -11.51 4.36
N ASP A 102 -1.52 -11.94 4.73
CA ASP A 102 -0.49 -11.04 5.24
C ASP A 102 0.27 -10.43 4.05
N PHE A 103 0.56 -9.13 4.14
CA PHE A 103 1.31 -8.41 3.12
C PHE A 103 2.49 -7.69 3.76
N ASN A 104 3.66 -7.82 3.12
CA ASN A 104 4.79 -6.97 3.46
C ASN A 104 4.54 -5.56 2.94
N VAL A 105 4.90 -4.58 3.74
CA VAL A 105 4.63 -3.17 3.49
C VAL A 105 5.95 -2.41 3.47
N MET A 106 6.10 -1.50 2.52
CA MET A 106 7.25 -0.61 2.51
C MET A 106 6.89 0.77 3.08
N THR A 107 7.81 1.32 3.85
CA THR A 107 7.72 2.66 4.46
C THR A 107 8.72 3.58 3.76
N ILE A 108 8.24 4.71 3.21
CA ILE A 108 9.10 5.71 2.53
C ILE A 108 9.54 6.78 3.51
N GLU A 109 8.59 7.26 4.30
CA GLU A 109 8.77 8.27 5.34
C GLU A 109 7.97 7.83 6.57
N PRO A 110 8.26 8.39 7.77
CA PRO A 110 7.36 8.23 8.90
C PRO A 110 5.92 8.47 8.47
N ASN A 111 5.06 7.48 8.72
CA ASN A 111 3.64 7.49 8.41
C ASN A 111 3.23 7.41 6.92
N LYS A 112 4.17 7.23 5.98
CA LYS A 112 3.85 7.01 4.56
C LYS A 112 4.24 5.61 4.10
N HIS A 113 3.24 4.85 3.65
CA HIS A 113 3.40 3.47 3.24
C HIS A 113 2.92 3.26 1.80
N PHE A 114 3.42 2.20 1.16
CA PHE A 114 2.96 1.78 -0.16
C PHE A 114 3.05 0.26 -0.31
N LEU A 115 2.20 -0.28 -1.18
CA LEU A 115 2.06 -1.71 -1.45
C LEU A 115 2.56 -2.14 -2.84
N SER A 116 2.49 -1.26 -3.84
CA SER A 116 2.74 -1.64 -5.23
C SER A 116 4.21 -1.46 -5.63
N GLN A 117 4.60 -0.24 -5.98
CA GLN A 117 5.95 0.12 -6.40
C GLN A 117 6.21 1.61 -6.20
N ILE A 118 7.48 1.96 -5.93
CA ILE A 118 7.98 3.32 -6.14
C ILE A 118 8.51 3.40 -7.55
N GLN A 119 8.09 4.45 -8.27
CA GLN A 119 8.70 4.85 -9.52
C GLN A 119 9.15 6.30 -9.40
N MET A 120 10.42 6.55 -9.71
CA MET A 120 10.99 7.88 -9.79
C MET A 120 11.62 8.05 -11.17
N SER A 121 11.27 9.14 -11.85
CA SER A 121 11.85 9.52 -13.14
C SER A 121 12.32 10.96 -13.05
N VAL A 122 13.58 11.20 -13.39
CA VAL A 122 14.22 12.51 -13.35
C VAL A 122 14.77 12.86 -14.73
N ALA A 123 14.67 14.15 -15.10
CA ALA A 123 15.05 14.63 -16.43
C ALA A 123 16.57 14.61 -16.70
N ARG A 124 17.39 14.47 -15.66
CA ARG A 124 18.86 14.41 -15.77
C ARG A 124 19.38 13.26 -14.91
N PRO A 125 20.44 12.56 -15.35
CA PRO A 125 21.05 11.50 -14.54
C PRO A 125 21.42 11.99 -13.13
N ILE A 126 20.87 11.34 -12.12
CA ILE A 126 21.22 11.58 -10.71
C ILE A 126 22.09 10.45 -10.19
N LYS A 127 22.99 10.79 -9.25
CA LYS A 127 23.74 9.79 -8.50
C LYS A 127 22.82 9.19 -7.44
N LEU A 128 22.49 7.91 -7.61
CA LEU A 128 21.81 7.12 -6.62
C LEU A 128 22.82 6.38 -5.76
N VAL A 129 22.62 6.46 -4.45
CA VAL A 129 23.36 5.69 -3.46
C VAL A 129 22.32 4.88 -2.68
N GLY A 130 22.38 3.57 -2.82
CA GLY A 130 21.56 2.62 -2.07
C GLY A 130 22.43 1.82 -1.12
N GLU A 131 21.93 1.56 0.09
CA GLU A 131 22.58 0.69 1.06
C GLU A 131 21.62 -0.43 1.45
N ILE A 132 22.07 -1.66 1.31
CA ILE A 132 21.30 -2.87 1.68
C ILE A 132 22.23 -3.76 2.49
N ASN A 133 22.00 -3.86 3.80
CA ASN A 133 22.89 -4.55 4.74
C ASN A 133 24.34 -4.02 4.60
N ASN A 134 25.28 -4.87 4.19
CA ASN A 134 26.69 -4.51 4.00
C ASN A 134 27.02 -4.17 2.53
N PHE A 135 26.02 -4.01 1.67
CA PHE A 135 26.22 -3.67 0.26
C PHE A 135 25.89 -2.21 0.02
N LYS A 136 26.80 -1.52 -0.65
CA LYS A 136 26.61 -0.16 -1.16
C LYS A 136 26.50 -0.21 -2.68
N ILE A 137 25.41 0.31 -3.20
CA ILE A 137 25.16 0.44 -4.64
C ILE A 137 25.29 1.91 -4.99
N GLU A 138 26.19 2.23 -5.91
CA GLU A 138 26.30 3.57 -6.48
C GLU A 138 26.08 3.49 -7.99
N ALA A 139 25.10 4.24 -8.50
CA ALA A 139 24.78 4.24 -9.93
C ALA A 139 24.25 5.59 -10.38
N MET A 140 24.52 5.94 -11.64
CA MET A 140 23.88 7.09 -12.30
C MET A 140 22.62 6.60 -13.01
N ALA A 141 21.46 7.12 -12.62
CA ALA A 141 20.17 6.72 -13.17
C ALA A 141 19.29 7.93 -13.48
N THR A 142 18.44 7.77 -14.48
CA THR A 142 17.31 8.66 -14.76
C THR A 142 16.02 8.10 -14.19
N ASP A 143 15.92 6.77 -14.08
CA ASP A 143 14.71 6.09 -13.63
C ASP A 143 15.06 5.06 -12.56
N LEU A 144 14.26 5.05 -11.50
CA LEU A 144 14.30 4.08 -10.43
C LEU A 144 12.93 3.43 -10.31
N VAL A 145 12.91 2.11 -10.24
CA VAL A 145 11.72 1.33 -9.89
C VAL A 145 12.08 0.39 -8.75
N LEU A 146 11.35 0.49 -7.63
CA LEU A 146 11.45 -0.43 -6.49
C LEU A 146 10.08 -1.04 -6.24
N ASN A 147 9.95 -2.36 -6.39
CA ASN A 147 8.70 -3.07 -6.15
C ASN A 147 8.63 -3.71 -4.75
N SER A 148 7.44 -4.18 -4.37
CA SER A 148 7.16 -4.91 -3.11
C SER A 148 8.02 -6.16 -2.85
N GLN A 149 8.69 -6.69 -3.87
CA GLN A 149 9.61 -7.83 -3.77
C GLN A 149 11.07 -7.41 -3.54
N MET A 150 11.32 -6.13 -3.24
CA MET A 150 12.65 -5.54 -3.08
C MET A 150 13.52 -5.65 -4.34
N VAL A 151 12.90 -5.75 -5.51
CA VAL A 151 13.62 -5.69 -6.78
C VAL A 151 13.81 -4.23 -7.16
N LEU A 152 15.06 -3.76 -7.03
CA LEU A 152 15.49 -2.45 -7.48
C LEU A 152 15.92 -2.51 -8.95
N LYS A 153 15.28 -1.74 -9.81
CA LYS A 153 15.68 -1.54 -11.20
C LYS A 153 16.12 -0.09 -11.39
N LEU A 154 17.34 0.09 -11.88
CA LEU A 154 17.91 1.39 -12.20
C LEU A 154 18.13 1.46 -13.70
N TYR A 155 17.59 2.50 -14.33
CA TYR A 155 17.80 2.76 -15.75
C TYR A 155 18.46 4.10 -15.94
N ASN A 156 19.35 4.17 -16.91
CA ASN A 156 19.87 5.42 -17.41
C ASN A 156 19.50 5.52 -18.88
N SER A 157 18.43 6.26 -19.15
CA SER A 157 17.89 6.47 -20.50
C SER A 157 18.89 7.17 -21.43
N HIS A 158 19.96 7.77 -20.90
CA HIS A 158 21.00 8.43 -21.68
C HIS A 158 22.25 7.58 -21.95
N ILE A 159 22.47 6.46 -21.23
CA ILE A 159 23.76 5.73 -21.27
C ILE A 159 23.60 4.24 -21.64
N GLY A 160 22.37 3.70 -21.66
CA GLY A 160 22.14 2.26 -21.86
C GLY A 160 22.41 1.43 -20.60
N ASN A 161 22.15 0.11 -20.65
CA ASN A 161 22.14 -0.77 -19.47
C ASN A 161 23.49 -0.78 -18.71
N ASN A 162 23.49 -0.32 -17.46
CA ASN A 162 24.69 -0.10 -16.63
C ASN A 162 25.06 -1.29 -15.73
N TRP A 163 26.35 -1.31 -15.36
CA TRP A 163 27.13 -2.45 -14.88
C TRP A 163 27.36 -2.41 -13.35
N LEU A 164 27.28 -3.56 -12.68
CA LEU A 164 27.69 -3.74 -11.28
C LEU A 164 29.23 -3.86 -11.21
N ARG A 165 29.88 -3.12 -10.31
CA ARG A 165 31.28 -3.37 -9.90
C ARG A 165 31.34 -3.69 -8.42
N ARG A 166 32.12 -4.72 -8.08
CA ARG A 166 32.43 -5.12 -6.70
C ARG A 166 33.45 -4.12 -6.15
N SER A 167 33.18 -3.54 -4.97
CA SER A 167 34.20 -2.79 -4.24
C SER A 167 35.23 -3.76 -3.67
N CYS A 168 36.50 -3.50 -3.97
CA CYS A 168 37.65 -4.10 -3.30
C CYS A 168 37.85 -3.45 -1.92
#